data_AF-A0A382KKU5-F1
#
_entry.id   AF-A0A382KKU5-F1
#
_cell.length_a   1.000
_cell.length_b   1.000
_cell.length_c   1.000
_cell.angle_alpha   90.00
_cell.angle_beta   90.00
_cell.angle_gamma   90.00
#
_symmetry.space_group_name_H-M   'P 1'
#
loop_
_entity.id
_entity.type
_entity.pdbx_description
1 polymer ?
#
loop_
_entity_poly.entity_id
_entity_poly.type
_entity_poly.pdbx_seq_one_letter_code
_entity_poly.pdbx_strand_id
1 'polypeptide(L)'
;MLLLKRLLNYIPLLGGLAFAVHFSDAQEDGNFTDEMLEELLFGKGLEEAVEKKPSQWSKTLNLSIGGGHGENPLQSPGANIQEGGFATASVDSFLLRMGKNGGVFYVYLYGEGFQYPDIPALDLTGIALAQAEYSMRSPTSGNVRGIRLRHTYYDMVFDDPDNPKTGYPIQSNKSEIRPFVTFPIGEGLTGGFEVSAARDTYASNPETYNYREKEFRS
;
A
#
# COMPACT_ATOMS: atom_id res chain seq x y z
N MET A 1 20.25 -14.07 12.24
CA MET A 1 20.04 -13.15 13.38
C MET A 1 21.30 -12.39 13.85
N LEU A 2 22.47 -12.53 13.18
CA LEU A 2 23.70 -11.79 13.53
C LEU A 2 24.07 -10.67 12.53
N LEU A 3 23.54 -10.72 11.31
CA LEU A 3 23.88 -9.77 10.24
C LEU A 3 23.15 -8.42 10.34
N LEU A 4 21.92 -8.42 10.87
CA LEU A 4 21.11 -7.20 11.00
C LEU A 4 21.66 -6.23 12.08
N LYS A 5 22.35 -6.76 13.10
CA LYS A 5 22.94 -5.95 14.18
C LYS A 5 24.21 -5.18 13.76
N ARG A 6 24.85 -5.54 12.63
CA ARG A 6 26.08 -4.87 12.18
C ARG A 6 25.84 -3.65 11.30
N LEU A 7 24.64 -3.48 10.74
CA LEU A 7 24.31 -2.35 9.87
C LEU A 7 23.92 -1.07 10.63
N LEU A 8 23.54 -1.17 11.91
CA LEU A 8 23.11 -0.01 12.71
C LEU A 8 24.25 0.81 13.36
N ASN A 9 25.52 0.42 13.23
CA ASN A 9 26.62 1.03 13.99
C ASN A 9 27.38 2.16 13.27
N TYR A 10 26.92 2.65 12.11
CA TYR A 10 27.63 3.69 11.36
C TYR A 10 26.70 4.71 10.69
N ILE A 11 26.02 5.56 11.48
CA ILE A 11 25.54 6.86 10.98
C ILE A 11 25.71 7.90 12.10
N PRO A 12 26.52 8.96 11.91
CA PRO A 12 26.66 10.05 12.88
C PRO A 12 25.47 11.02 12.81
N LEU A 13 25.23 11.71 13.93
CA LEU A 13 24.27 12.82 14.08
C LEU A 13 24.36 13.80 12.90
N LEU A 14 23.24 14.01 12.20
CA LEU A 14 22.84 15.27 11.57
C LEU A 14 21.35 15.19 11.20
N GLY A 15 20.68 16.35 11.32
CA GLY A 15 19.23 16.49 11.40
C GLY A 15 18.41 15.85 10.27
N GLY A 16 17.15 15.61 10.62
CA GLY A 16 16.13 14.89 9.85
C GLY A 16 16.20 15.07 8.34
N LEU A 17 16.47 13.96 7.66
CA LEU A 17 16.24 13.76 6.25
C LEU A 17 15.59 12.37 6.12
N ALA A 18 14.28 12.37 5.88
CA ALA A 18 13.57 11.16 5.48
C ALA A 18 14.06 10.80 4.07
N PHE A 19 14.85 9.74 3.95
CA PHE A 19 15.23 9.20 2.64
C PHE A 19 14.09 8.31 2.16
N ALA A 20 13.23 8.84 1.28
CA ALA A 20 12.36 8.00 0.48
C ALA A 20 13.23 7.27 -0.55
N VAL A 21 13.47 5.98 -0.35
CA VAL A 21 14.06 5.13 -1.39
C VAL A 21 12.94 4.76 -2.36
N HIS A 22 12.84 5.49 -3.48
CA HIS A 22 11.87 5.20 -4.53
C HIS A 22 12.43 4.05 -5.39
N PHE A 23 11.97 2.82 -5.16
CA PHE A 23 12.12 1.76 -6.16
C PHE A 23 11.00 1.92 -7.18
N SER A 24 11.23 2.80 -8.16
CA SER A 24 10.55 2.65 -9.44
C SER A 24 11.29 1.56 -10.19
N ASP A 25 10.61 0.47 -10.57
CA ASP A 25 11.00 -0.23 -11.80
C ASP A 25 10.69 0.73 -12.96
N ALA A 26 11.51 1.77 -13.05
CA ALA A 26 11.74 2.47 -14.29
C ALA A 26 12.41 1.47 -15.22
N GLN A 27 11.93 1.45 -16.44
CA GLN A 27 12.56 0.82 -17.59
C GLN A 27 14.09 0.91 -17.48
N GLU A 28 14.76 -0.20 -17.78
CA GLU A 28 16.21 -0.40 -17.70
C GLU A 28 16.96 0.78 -18.36
N ASP A 29 17.34 1.78 -17.54
CA ASP A 29 18.11 2.95 -17.98
C ASP A 29 19.57 2.52 -18.14
N GLY A 30 19.84 1.86 -19.27
CA GLY A 30 21.18 1.68 -19.78
C GLY A 30 21.75 3.05 -20.14
N ASN A 31 22.88 3.39 -19.55
CA ASN A 31 23.62 4.63 -19.82
C ASN A 31 24.18 4.58 -21.26
N PHE A 32 23.35 4.89 -22.25
CA PHE A 32 23.77 4.95 -23.65
C PHE A 32 24.67 6.17 -23.83
N THR A 33 25.91 5.95 -24.27
CA THR A 33 26.80 7.05 -24.67
C THR A 33 26.27 7.68 -25.97
N ASP A 34 26.62 8.95 -26.23
CA ASP A 34 26.14 9.68 -27.42
C ASP A 34 26.46 8.95 -28.73
N GLU A 35 27.55 8.19 -28.75
CA GLU A 35 27.96 7.33 -29.88
C GLU A 35 26.99 6.14 -30.06
N MET A 36 26.49 5.54 -28.97
CA MET A 36 25.48 4.47 -29.02
C MET A 36 24.11 5.00 -29.43
N LEU A 37 23.77 6.25 -29.06
CA LEU A 37 22.53 6.90 -29.48
C LEU A 37 22.55 7.19 -30.98
N GLU A 38 23.67 7.63 -31.52
CA GLU A 38 23.82 7.89 -32.95
C GLU A 38 23.75 6.58 -33.77
N GLU A 39 24.32 5.49 -33.26
CA GLU A 39 24.20 4.16 -33.86
C GLU A 39 22.77 3.60 -33.76
N LEU A 40 22.05 3.80 -32.65
CA LEU A 40 20.65 3.38 -32.50
C LEU A 40 19.68 4.20 -33.37
N LEU A 41 19.92 5.50 -33.54
CA LEU A 41 19.02 6.41 -34.26
C LEU A 41 19.30 6.45 -35.77
N PHE A 42 20.55 6.24 -36.19
CA PHE A 42 20.97 6.43 -37.58
C PHE A 42 21.79 5.27 -38.14
N GLY A 43 22.11 4.24 -37.34
CA GLY A 43 22.79 3.04 -37.78
C GLY A 43 21.94 2.25 -38.77
N LYS A 44 22.38 2.23 -40.03
CA LYS A 44 21.80 1.38 -41.07
C LYS A 44 22.21 -0.06 -40.82
N GLY A 45 21.37 -0.79 -40.10
CA GLY A 45 21.36 -2.25 -40.09
C GLY A 45 21.35 -2.83 -38.69
N LEU A 46 20.15 -3.02 -38.15
CA LEU A 46 19.89 -4.13 -37.22
C LEU A 46 18.51 -4.71 -37.53
N GLU A 47 18.54 -6.03 -37.59
CA GLU A 47 17.59 -7.00 -38.10
C GLU A 47 16.20 -6.89 -37.48
N GLU A 48 15.21 -7.45 -38.21
CA GLU A 48 13.82 -7.69 -37.80
C GLU A 48 13.49 -7.24 -36.38
N ALA A 49 12.89 -6.05 -36.27
CA ALA A 49 12.14 -5.67 -35.09
C ALA A 49 11.06 -6.74 -34.89
N VAL A 50 11.36 -7.76 -34.09
CA VAL A 50 10.36 -8.66 -33.54
C VAL A 50 9.39 -7.73 -32.82
N GLU A 51 8.23 -7.49 -33.43
CA GLU A 51 7.11 -6.81 -32.80
C GLU A 51 6.81 -7.57 -31.51
N LYS A 52 7.40 -7.14 -30.39
CA LYS A 52 6.96 -7.55 -29.06
C LYS A 52 5.52 -7.08 -28.97
N LYS A 53 4.59 -8.01 -29.15
CA LYS A 53 3.15 -7.74 -28.98
C LYS A 53 3.00 -6.96 -27.67
N PRO A 54 2.36 -5.78 -27.68
CA PRO A 54 2.26 -4.95 -26.50
C PRO A 54 1.64 -5.78 -25.37
N SER A 55 2.32 -5.80 -24.23
CA SER A 55 1.84 -6.48 -23.03
C SER A 55 0.44 -5.96 -22.72
N GLN A 56 -0.53 -6.86 -22.59
CA GLN A 56 -1.89 -6.50 -22.15
C GLN A 56 -1.96 -6.12 -20.67
N TRP A 57 -0.81 -6.15 -19.98
CA TRP A 57 -0.66 -5.87 -18.57
C TRP A 57 0.11 -4.57 -18.36
N SER A 58 -0.49 -3.67 -17.59
CA SER A 58 0.17 -2.54 -16.93
C SER A 58 0.43 -2.92 -15.47
N LYS A 59 1.62 -2.59 -14.97
CA LYS A 59 2.08 -2.95 -13.62
C LYS A 59 2.81 -1.77 -13.00
N THR A 60 2.58 -1.56 -11.72
CA THR A 60 3.29 -0.57 -10.91
C THR A 60 3.60 -1.22 -9.56
N LEU A 61 4.80 -0.97 -9.06
CA LEU A 61 5.25 -1.35 -7.73
C LEU A 61 6.02 -0.16 -7.17
N ASN A 62 5.60 0.31 -6.01
CA ASN A 62 6.28 1.31 -5.22
C ASN A 62 6.59 0.67 -3.88
N LEU A 63 7.85 0.77 -3.48
CA LEU A 63 8.32 0.39 -2.16
C LEU A 63 8.87 1.63 -1.50
N SER A 64 8.54 1.83 -0.22
CA SER A 64 9.09 2.90 0.59
C SER A 64 9.57 2.31 1.91
N ILE A 65 10.72 2.78 2.37
CA ILE A 65 11.22 2.52 3.71
C ILE A 65 11.64 3.87 4.29
N GLY A 66 11.48 4.02 5.59
CA GLY A 66 11.84 5.25 6.27
C GLY A 66 11.96 5.04 7.75
N GLY A 67 12.18 6.15 8.43
CA GLY A 67 12.19 6.20 9.88
C GLY A 67 12.31 7.63 10.34
N GLY A 68 12.07 7.82 11.62
CA GLY A 68 12.09 9.12 12.23
C GLY A 68 12.07 9.01 13.73
N HIS A 69 11.85 10.15 14.37
CA HIS A 69 11.64 10.26 15.80
C HIS A 69 10.28 10.94 16.00
N GLY A 70 9.48 10.43 16.92
CA GLY A 70 8.13 10.94 17.14
C GLY A 70 7.58 10.55 18.50
N GLU A 71 6.40 11.09 18.77
CA GLU A 71 5.62 10.82 19.98
C GLU A 71 5.03 9.40 19.96
N ASN A 72 4.88 8.78 21.14
CA ASN A 72 4.27 7.47 21.31
C ASN A 72 2.78 7.53 20.90
N PRO A 73 2.33 6.77 19.88
CA PRO A 73 0.95 6.87 19.41
C PRO A 73 -0.08 6.26 20.37
N LEU A 74 0.32 5.61 21.46
CA LEU A 74 -0.57 5.25 22.57
C LEU A 74 -0.88 6.42 23.50
N GLN A 75 -0.16 7.53 23.39
CA GLN A 75 -0.30 8.70 24.24
C GLN A 75 -0.77 9.88 23.40
N SER A 76 -1.75 10.62 23.93
CA SER A 76 -2.19 11.85 23.30
C SER A 76 -1.18 12.98 23.51
N PRO A 77 -1.08 13.96 22.60
CA PRO A 77 -0.21 15.12 22.74
C PRO A 77 -0.33 15.81 24.12
N GLY A 78 0.79 16.02 24.81
CA GLY A 78 0.88 16.54 26.17
C GLY A 78 2.31 16.79 26.68
N ALA A 79 2.45 17.19 27.94
CA ALA A 79 3.73 17.65 28.49
C ALA A 79 4.71 16.54 28.91
N ASN A 80 4.30 15.27 28.93
CA ASN A 80 5.10 14.12 29.37
C ASN A 80 4.91 12.92 28.42
N ILE A 81 5.04 13.15 27.11
CA ILE A 81 4.91 12.08 26.12
C ILE A 81 6.22 11.30 26.06
N GLN A 82 6.11 9.98 26.04
CA GLN A 82 7.22 9.14 25.67
C GLN A 82 7.48 9.33 24.17
N GLU A 83 8.67 9.83 23.83
CA GLU A 83 9.11 9.91 22.44
C GLU A 83 10.05 8.74 22.13
N GLY A 84 10.10 8.33 20.87
CA GLY A 84 10.98 7.26 20.44
C GLY A 84 11.23 7.27 18.94
N GLY A 85 12.22 6.48 18.54
CA GLY A 85 12.45 6.20 17.13
C GLY A 85 11.34 5.34 16.55
N PHE A 86 11.07 5.53 15.26
CA PHE A 86 10.22 4.61 14.51
C PHE A 86 10.88 4.28 13.17
N ALA A 87 10.61 3.07 12.68
CA ALA A 87 10.89 2.66 11.31
C ALA A 87 9.55 2.43 10.59
N THR A 88 9.48 2.82 9.32
CA THR A 88 8.30 2.59 8.47
C THR A 88 8.70 1.84 7.21
N ALA A 89 7.81 0.97 6.74
CA ALA A 89 7.90 0.35 5.44
C ALA A 89 6.51 0.31 4.81
N SER A 90 6.43 0.66 3.52
CA SER A 90 5.20 0.55 2.76
C SER A 90 5.42 -0.03 1.38
N VAL A 91 4.37 -0.64 0.87
CA VAL A 91 4.25 -1.20 -0.47
C VAL A 91 2.95 -0.70 -1.08
N ASP A 92 3.01 -0.23 -2.32
CA ASP A 92 1.85 0.08 -3.15
C ASP A 92 2.07 -0.60 -4.51
N SER A 93 1.17 -1.52 -4.88
CA SER A 93 1.25 -2.23 -6.14
C SER A 93 -0.09 -2.22 -6.86
N PHE A 94 -0.02 -1.99 -8.17
CA PHE A 94 -1.16 -1.98 -9.07
C PHE A 94 -0.88 -2.85 -10.29
N LEU A 95 -1.81 -3.75 -10.61
CA LEU A 95 -1.76 -4.56 -11.82
C LEU A 95 -3.07 -4.38 -12.57
N LEU A 96 -3.01 -4.03 -13.84
CA LEU A 96 -4.16 -3.85 -14.72
C LEU A 96 -4.00 -4.71 -15.96
N ARG A 97 -5.06 -5.45 -16.31
CA ARG A 97 -5.17 -6.17 -17.58
C ARG A 97 -6.39 -5.69 -18.35
N MET A 98 -6.15 -5.29 -19.60
CA MET A 98 -7.23 -5.02 -20.56
C MET A 98 -7.42 -6.21 -21.50
N GLY A 99 -8.59 -6.84 -21.42
CA GLY A 99 -8.99 -7.95 -22.27
C GLY A 99 -9.52 -7.48 -23.62
N LYS A 100 -9.40 -8.33 -24.64
CA LYS A 100 -9.81 -8.02 -26.03
C LYS A 100 -11.31 -7.72 -26.21
N ASN A 101 -12.16 -8.15 -25.27
CA ASN A 101 -13.62 -8.03 -25.37
C ASN A 101 -14.20 -6.89 -24.52
N GLY A 102 -13.39 -5.89 -24.16
CA GLY A 102 -13.83 -4.81 -23.25
C GLY A 102 -13.88 -5.24 -21.77
N GLY A 103 -13.23 -6.35 -21.44
CA GLY A 103 -13.03 -6.80 -20.07
C GLY A 103 -11.85 -6.08 -19.42
N VAL A 104 -12.01 -5.63 -18.19
CA VAL A 104 -10.94 -5.00 -17.40
C VAL A 104 -10.80 -5.77 -16.10
N PHE A 105 -9.57 -6.15 -15.78
CA PHE A 105 -9.23 -6.77 -14.51
C PHE A 105 -8.13 -5.96 -13.86
N TYR A 106 -8.27 -5.62 -12.58
CA TYR A 106 -7.15 -5.06 -11.83
C TYR A 106 -7.02 -5.66 -10.44
N VAL A 107 -5.80 -5.63 -9.94
CA VAL A 107 -5.43 -5.95 -8.57
C VAL A 107 -4.68 -4.76 -8.00
N TYR A 108 -5.09 -4.33 -6.82
CA TYR A 108 -4.42 -3.30 -6.03
C TYR A 108 -4.03 -3.89 -4.68
N LEU A 109 -2.76 -3.76 -4.33
CA LEU A 109 -2.22 -4.18 -3.05
C LEU A 109 -1.55 -2.98 -2.41
N TYR A 110 -1.90 -2.70 -1.17
CA TYR A 110 -1.24 -1.66 -0.39
C TYR A 110 -0.96 -2.20 1.01
N GLY A 111 0.18 -1.82 1.57
CA GLY A 111 0.52 -2.13 2.93
C GLY A 111 1.43 -1.06 3.49
N GLU A 112 1.21 -0.67 4.73
CA GLU A 112 2.08 0.23 5.45
C GLU A 112 2.22 -0.29 6.88
N GLY A 113 3.45 -0.32 7.37
CA GLY A 113 3.78 -0.78 8.71
C GLY A 113 4.77 0.17 9.39
N PHE A 114 4.60 0.31 10.70
CA PHE A 114 5.43 1.07 11.60
C PHE A 114 5.92 0.15 12.70
N GLN A 115 7.21 0.24 13.00
CA GLN A 115 7.85 -0.43 14.12
C GLN A 115 8.41 0.61 15.07
N TYR A 116 8.10 0.48 16.37
CA TYR A 116 8.57 1.35 17.43
C TYR A 116 9.48 0.58 18.39
N PRO A 117 10.82 0.56 18.18
CA PRO A 117 11.75 -0.23 19.00
C PRO A 117 11.73 0.15 20.48
N ASP A 118 11.45 1.43 20.76
CA ASP A 118 11.48 2.01 22.11
C ASP A 118 10.15 1.86 22.86
N ILE A 119 9.11 1.34 22.18
CA ILE A 119 7.77 1.13 22.75
C ILE A 119 7.44 -0.36 22.64
N PRO A 120 7.74 -1.18 23.67
CA PRO A 120 7.49 -2.64 23.67
C PRO A 120 6.00 -3.02 23.53
N ALA A 121 5.13 -2.02 23.65
CA ALA A 121 3.71 -2.07 23.43
C ALA A 121 3.30 -1.87 21.94
N LEU A 122 4.23 -1.60 21.03
CA LEU A 122 3.94 -1.33 19.62
C LEU A 122 5.04 -1.93 18.74
N ASP A 123 5.22 -3.25 18.86
CA ASP A 123 6.30 -3.96 18.13
C ASP A 123 6.12 -3.85 16.60
N LEU A 124 4.88 -3.92 16.12
CA LEU A 124 4.51 -3.65 14.74
C LEU A 124 3.04 -3.21 14.66
N THR A 125 2.77 -2.09 14.00
CA THR A 125 1.42 -1.60 13.69
C THR A 125 1.32 -1.24 12.24
N GLY A 126 0.14 -1.35 11.62
CA GLY A 126 -0.02 -1.02 10.22
C GLY A 126 -1.39 -1.30 9.65
N ILE A 127 -1.47 -1.16 8.34
CA ILE A 127 -2.63 -1.48 7.53
C ILE A 127 -2.18 -2.30 6.33
N ALA A 128 -2.99 -3.27 5.93
CA ALA A 128 -2.83 -3.96 4.66
C ALA A 128 -4.16 -4.03 3.92
N LEU A 129 -4.13 -3.78 2.62
CA LEU A 129 -5.28 -3.73 1.73
C LEU A 129 -4.98 -4.58 0.50
N ALA A 130 -5.90 -5.48 0.19
CA ALA A 130 -5.92 -6.21 -1.06
C ALA A 130 -7.27 -6.01 -1.75
N GLN A 131 -7.25 -5.54 -2.99
CA GLN A 131 -8.44 -5.33 -3.80
C GLN A 131 -8.26 -5.98 -5.16
N ALA A 132 -9.29 -6.69 -5.61
CA ALA A 132 -9.37 -7.21 -6.96
C ALA A 132 -10.72 -6.81 -7.56
N GLU A 133 -10.71 -6.37 -8.80
CA GLU A 133 -11.93 -6.05 -9.53
C GLU A 133 -11.88 -6.65 -10.92
N TYR A 134 -13.01 -7.20 -11.33
CA TYR A 134 -13.25 -7.58 -12.70
C TYR A 134 -14.50 -6.89 -13.20
N SER A 135 -14.41 -6.28 -14.38
CA SER A 135 -15.55 -5.71 -15.09
C SER A 135 -15.55 -6.06 -16.57
N MET A 136 -16.73 -6.07 -17.17
CA MET A 136 -16.93 -6.36 -18.59
C MET A 136 -17.92 -5.36 -19.17
N ARG A 137 -17.50 -4.68 -20.24
CA ARG A 137 -18.38 -3.82 -21.03
C ARG A 137 -19.04 -4.62 -22.15
N SER A 138 -20.37 -4.56 -22.21
CA SER A 138 -21.15 -5.13 -23.30
C SER A 138 -20.90 -4.35 -24.60
N PRO A 139 -20.48 -5.01 -25.69
CA PRO A 139 -20.24 -4.33 -26.98
C PRO A 139 -21.52 -3.76 -27.61
N THR A 140 -22.68 -4.37 -27.35
CA THR A 140 -23.96 -4.01 -27.96
C THR A 140 -24.71 -2.93 -27.17
N SER A 141 -24.67 -2.99 -25.84
CA SER A 141 -25.43 -2.07 -24.98
C SER A 141 -24.58 -1.00 -24.30
N GLY A 142 -23.26 -1.12 -24.32
CA GLY A 142 -22.35 -0.24 -23.58
C GLY A 142 -22.38 -0.42 -22.06
N ASN A 143 -23.29 -1.24 -21.54
CA ASN A 143 -23.43 -1.55 -20.11
C ASN A 143 -22.16 -2.21 -19.56
N VAL A 144 -21.73 -1.83 -18.36
CA VAL A 144 -20.62 -2.48 -17.67
C VAL A 144 -21.18 -3.25 -16.49
N ARG A 145 -20.70 -4.48 -16.29
CA ARG A 145 -21.01 -5.29 -15.11
C ARG A 145 -19.72 -5.75 -14.48
N GLY A 146 -19.66 -5.78 -13.17
CA GLY A 146 -18.45 -6.19 -12.48
C GLY A 146 -18.66 -6.59 -11.04
N ILE A 147 -17.57 -7.04 -10.45
CA ILE A 147 -17.47 -7.41 -9.05
C ILE A 147 -16.14 -6.89 -8.52
N ARG A 148 -16.19 -6.22 -7.37
CA ARG A 148 -15.02 -5.80 -6.60
C ARG A 148 -14.97 -6.59 -5.31
N LEU A 149 -13.83 -7.21 -5.05
CA LEU A 149 -13.50 -7.86 -3.79
C LEU A 149 -12.44 -7.01 -3.10
N ARG A 150 -12.64 -6.73 -1.81
CA ARG A 150 -11.70 -5.96 -1.00
C ARG A 150 -11.51 -6.65 0.35
N HIS A 151 -10.27 -6.80 0.76
CA HIS A 151 -9.90 -7.23 2.09
C HIS A 151 -8.96 -6.20 2.72
N THR A 152 -9.23 -5.82 3.96
CA THR A 152 -8.44 -4.85 4.70
C THR A 152 -8.14 -5.43 6.08
N TYR A 153 -6.85 -5.54 6.39
CA TYR A 153 -6.35 -5.83 7.72
C TYR A 153 -5.92 -4.52 8.37
N TYR A 154 -6.41 -4.28 9.58
CA TYR A 154 -6.00 -3.15 10.41
C TYR A 154 -5.30 -3.68 11.64
N ASP A 155 -4.21 -3.01 12.02
CA ASP A 155 -3.51 -3.14 13.29
C ASP A 155 -3.02 -1.75 13.69
N MET A 156 -3.95 -0.89 14.10
CA MET A 156 -3.68 0.54 14.30
C MET A 156 -4.16 0.99 15.68
N VAL A 157 -3.51 2.01 16.22
CA VAL A 157 -3.95 2.69 17.44
C VAL A 157 -4.89 3.83 17.08
N PHE A 158 -6.00 3.92 17.78
CA PHE A 158 -6.97 5.01 17.67
C PHE A 158 -7.11 5.74 19.00
N ASP A 159 -7.43 7.04 18.97
CA ASP A 159 -7.68 7.81 20.18
C ASP A 159 -8.94 7.33 20.89
N ASP A 160 -8.85 7.01 22.18
CA ASP A 160 -10.00 6.64 23.01
C ASP A 160 -10.97 7.82 23.12
N PRO A 161 -12.23 7.66 22.64
CA PRO A 161 -13.22 8.74 22.68
C PRO A 161 -13.63 9.12 24.11
N ASP A 162 -13.52 8.19 25.07
CA ASP A 162 -13.89 8.41 26.47
C ASP A 162 -12.70 8.90 27.32
N ASN A 163 -11.47 8.59 26.90
CA ASN A 163 -10.25 9.11 27.51
C ASN A 163 -9.26 9.60 26.44
N PRO A 164 -9.34 10.87 26.03
CA PRO A 164 -8.56 11.42 24.93
C PRO A 164 -7.05 11.52 25.22
N LYS A 165 -6.57 10.99 26.35
CA LYS A 165 -5.15 10.87 26.72
C LYS A 165 -4.54 9.51 26.39
N THR A 166 -5.36 8.53 26.00
CA THR A 166 -4.93 7.15 25.76
C THR A 166 -5.39 6.67 24.39
N GLY A 167 -4.49 6.04 23.64
CA GLY A 167 -4.82 5.30 22.43
C GLY A 167 -5.23 3.86 22.76
N TYR A 168 -6.13 3.28 21.97
CA TYR A 168 -6.48 1.86 22.02
C TYR A 168 -6.12 1.17 20.70
N PRO A 169 -5.41 0.04 20.74
CA PRO A 169 -5.11 -0.74 19.55
C PRO A 169 -6.37 -1.45 19.05
N ILE A 170 -6.60 -1.39 17.74
CA ILE A 170 -7.64 -2.17 17.06
C ILE A 170 -6.97 -3.07 16.05
N GLN A 171 -7.24 -4.37 16.19
CA GLN A 171 -6.97 -5.36 15.17
C GLN A 171 -8.28 -5.82 14.54
N SER A 172 -8.41 -5.66 13.23
CA SER A 172 -9.62 -6.07 12.52
C SER A 172 -9.34 -6.60 11.11
N ASN A 173 -10.17 -7.54 10.70
CA ASN A 173 -10.18 -8.12 9.37
C ASN A 173 -11.52 -7.80 8.72
N LYS A 174 -11.49 -6.93 7.72
CA LYS A 174 -12.66 -6.51 6.97
C LYS A 174 -12.61 -7.06 5.56
N SER A 175 -13.64 -7.81 5.19
CA SER A 175 -13.82 -8.32 3.82
C SER A 175 -15.11 -7.78 3.23
N GLU A 176 -15.05 -7.36 1.97
CA GLU A 176 -16.16 -6.76 1.24
C GLU A 176 -16.26 -7.33 -0.17
N ILE A 177 -17.50 -7.60 -0.59
CA ILE A 177 -17.86 -7.97 -1.96
C ILE A 177 -18.86 -6.94 -2.49
N ARG A 178 -18.56 -6.36 -3.65
CA ARG A 178 -19.36 -5.32 -4.30
C ARG A 178 -19.65 -5.66 -5.75
N PRO A 179 -20.74 -6.38 -6.06
CA PRO A 179 -21.26 -6.43 -7.42
C PRO A 179 -21.78 -5.05 -7.85
N PHE A 180 -21.53 -4.68 -9.10
CA PHE A 180 -22.02 -3.44 -9.68
C PHE A 180 -22.44 -3.60 -11.14
N VAL A 181 -23.32 -2.72 -11.57
CA VAL A 181 -23.70 -2.52 -12.97
C VAL A 181 -23.75 -1.03 -13.26
N THR A 182 -23.20 -0.62 -14.40
CA THR A 182 -23.34 0.74 -14.93
C THR A 182 -23.92 0.68 -16.33
N PHE A 183 -24.66 1.71 -16.70
CA PHE A 183 -25.35 1.83 -17.97
C PHE A 183 -25.26 3.27 -18.49
N PRO A 184 -25.07 3.46 -19.80
CA PRO A 184 -25.11 4.79 -20.39
C PRO A 184 -26.55 5.33 -20.36
N ILE A 185 -26.72 6.59 -19.96
CA ILE A 185 -28.04 7.27 -19.91
C ILE A 185 -28.17 8.29 -21.04
N GLY A 186 -27.05 8.82 -21.55
CA GLY A 186 -27.00 9.81 -22.63
C GLY A 186 -25.56 10.15 -23.01
N GLU A 187 -25.37 11.25 -23.74
CA GLU A 187 -24.03 11.70 -24.14
C GLU A 187 -23.19 12.05 -22.90
N GLY A 188 -22.19 11.22 -22.61
CA GLY A 188 -21.25 11.40 -21.49
C GLY A 188 -21.82 11.04 -20.10
N LEU A 189 -23.12 10.76 -19.96
CA LEU A 189 -23.74 10.43 -18.68
C LEU A 189 -23.85 8.91 -18.49
N THR A 190 -23.42 8.43 -17.33
CA THR A 190 -23.59 7.04 -16.91
C THR A 190 -24.33 6.98 -15.58
N GLY A 191 -25.25 6.03 -15.45
CA GLY A 191 -25.85 5.66 -14.18
C GLY A 191 -25.37 4.27 -13.76
N GLY A 192 -25.62 3.91 -12.50
CA GLY A 192 -25.26 2.58 -12.03
C GLY A 192 -25.92 2.22 -10.70
N PHE A 193 -25.90 0.92 -10.43
CA PHE A 193 -26.28 0.34 -9.16
C PHE A 193 -25.10 -0.49 -8.63
N GLU A 194 -24.88 -0.39 -7.34
CA GLU A 194 -23.88 -1.18 -6.63
C GLU A 194 -24.52 -1.71 -5.34
N VAL A 195 -24.24 -2.97 -5.03
CA VAL A 195 -24.63 -3.58 -3.77
C VAL A 195 -23.34 -3.98 -3.07
N SER A 196 -23.24 -3.73 -1.76
CA SER A 196 -22.09 -4.12 -0.95
C SER A 196 -22.53 -5.07 0.16
N ALA A 197 -21.80 -6.17 0.33
CA ALA A 197 -21.85 -6.99 1.52
C ALA A 197 -20.46 -7.00 2.15
N ALA A 198 -20.37 -6.57 3.41
CA ALA A 198 -19.12 -6.51 4.16
C ALA A 198 -19.24 -7.28 5.47
N ARG A 199 -18.15 -7.93 5.86
CA ARG A 199 -17.98 -8.52 7.18
C ARG A 199 -16.73 -7.94 7.82
N ASP A 200 -16.89 -7.45 9.04
CA ASP A 200 -15.79 -7.01 9.87
C ASP A 200 -15.64 -7.99 11.04
N THR A 201 -14.42 -8.43 11.30
CA THR A 201 -14.09 -9.33 12.41
C THR A 201 -12.96 -8.72 13.20
N TYR A 202 -13.29 -8.23 14.39
CA TYR A 202 -12.34 -7.74 15.37
C TYR A 202 -11.64 -8.91 16.04
N ALA A 203 -10.36 -8.77 16.34
CA ALA A 203 -9.66 -9.72 17.19
C ALA A 203 -10.38 -9.78 18.55
N SER A 204 -10.82 -10.99 18.94
CA SER A 204 -11.83 -11.22 19.97
C SER A 204 -11.35 -11.00 21.41
N ASN A 205 -10.24 -10.30 21.63
CA ASN A 205 -9.70 -10.18 22.98
C ASN A 205 -9.06 -8.80 23.25
N PRO A 206 -9.88 -7.77 23.49
CA PRO A 206 -9.43 -6.51 24.03
C PRO A 206 -8.76 -6.65 25.41
N GLU A 207 -8.98 -7.76 26.13
CA GLU A 207 -8.37 -8.00 27.45
C GLU A 207 -6.96 -8.63 27.40
N THR A 208 -6.62 -9.47 26.40
CA THR A 208 -5.24 -9.99 26.26
C THR A 208 -4.25 -9.02 25.63
N TYR A 209 -4.74 -7.96 24.98
CA TYR A 209 -3.93 -6.85 24.48
C TYR A 209 -4.09 -5.62 25.38
N ASN A 210 -4.20 -5.83 26.70
CA ASN A 210 -4.02 -4.76 27.67
C ASN A 210 -2.53 -4.36 27.68
N TYR A 211 -2.15 -3.40 26.84
CA TYR A 211 -0.88 -2.69 27.03
C TYR A 211 -0.79 -1.99 28.39
N ARG A 212 -1.93 -1.79 29.06
CA ARG A 212 -2.00 -1.41 30.48
C ARG A 212 -1.20 -2.32 31.41
N GLU A 213 -0.95 -3.59 31.11
CA GLU A 213 -0.10 -4.42 32.00
C GLU A 213 1.39 -4.34 31.67
N LYS A 214 1.77 -3.91 30.45
CA LYS A 214 3.18 -3.77 30.06
C LYS A 214 3.81 -2.47 30.54
N GLU A 215 3.04 -1.39 30.71
CA GLU A 215 3.57 -0.10 31.21
C GLU A 215 3.82 -0.07 32.73
N PHE A 216 3.25 -0.98 33.53
CA PHE A 216 3.41 -0.98 35.00
C PHE A 216 4.42 -1.99 35.55
N ARG A 217 5.22 -2.64 34.68
CA ARG A 217 6.23 -3.63 35.08
C ARG A 217 7.67 -3.28 34.71
N SER A 218 7.98 -2.02 34.42
CA SER A 218 9.37 -1.53 34.33
C SER A 218 9.65 -0.47 35.39
#